data_AF-A0AB37SYZ3-F1
#
_entry.id   AF-A0AB37SYZ3-F1
#
_cell.length_a   1.000
_cell.length_b   1.000
_cell.length_c   1.000
_cell.angle_alpha   90.00
_cell.angle_beta   90.00
_cell.angle_gamma   90.00
#
_symmetry.space_group_name_H-M   'P 1'
#
loop_
_entity.id
_entity.type
_entity.pdbx_description
1 polymer ?
#
loop_
_entity_poly.entity_id
_entity_poly.type
_entity_poly.pdbx_seq_one_letter_code
_entity_poly.pdbx_strand_id
1 'polypeptide(L)'
;MPGGRLTQEDRRLIATWLKDGLGYAEIARRLGRPTSTISREVARNSGHSGYRAEEANRATGERARRRRKSPARDVAAVSHGYGRNPEAVRAFETEFADIMVATGLPRMTARVLACLSVSDDGVLPAAELARRLQVSPASISNAVAYLETQAMLRRVRDGRREQYVIDEEMPQRVWDESVRANQEWVKIARRGADVLGIATPAGARMDDLSRFHARINDVMLDDRVALYAADALTALAALLHAGRTLSTAALSAALGWGEERVLAALRVAEEQPHIAGPVRVVRAGGEYRAVAAVERLTGAQLAALGS
;
A
#
# COMPACT_ATOMS: atom_id res chain seq x y z
N MET A 1 21.91 -29.16 -20.10
CA MET A 1 22.22 -29.24 -18.65
C MET A 1 21.12 -30.05 -17.96
N PRO A 2 21.30 -31.33 -17.60
CA PRO A 2 20.21 -32.11 -17.00
C PRO A 2 20.04 -31.76 -15.52
N GLY A 3 19.44 -30.60 -15.25
CA GLY A 3 19.06 -30.10 -13.92
C GLY A 3 17.73 -30.65 -13.41
N GLY A 4 17.49 -31.95 -13.60
CA GLY A 4 16.28 -32.63 -13.13
C GLY A 4 16.31 -32.90 -11.62
N ARG A 5 15.14 -33.11 -11.01
CA ARG A 5 15.03 -33.58 -9.63
C ARG A 5 15.65 -34.98 -9.54
N LEU A 6 16.39 -35.26 -8.45
CA LEU A 6 16.89 -36.62 -8.19
C LEU A 6 15.71 -37.60 -8.18
N THR A 7 15.85 -38.70 -8.92
CA THR A 7 14.86 -39.79 -8.98
C THR A 7 14.96 -40.67 -7.72
N GLN A 8 14.03 -41.61 -7.53
CA GLN A 8 14.16 -42.60 -6.47
C GLN A 8 15.39 -43.48 -6.66
N GLU A 9 15.70 -43.81 -7.92
CA GLU A 9 16.87 -44.58 -8.31
C GLU A 9 18.18 -43.83 -8.00
N ASP A 10 18.26 -42.55 -8.37
CA ASP A 10 19.40 -41.68 -8.02
C ASP A 10 19.66 -41.71 -6.50
N ARG A 11 18.60 -41.62 -5.69
CA ARG A 11 18.71 -41.66 -4.21
C ARG A 11 19.19 -43.00 -3.68
N ARG A 12 18.77 -44.12 -4.28
CA ARG A 12 19.27 -45.46 -3.89
C ARG A 12 20.76 -45.60 -4.19
N LEU A 13 21.20 -45.15 -5.37
CA LEU A 13 22.62 -45.15 -5.75
C LEU A 13 23.46 -44.28 -4.81
N ILE A 14 22.96 -43.09 -4.43
CA ILE A 14 23.62 -42.25 -3.41
C ILE A 14 23.79 -43.02 -2.10
N ALA A 15 22.75 -43.72 -1.62
CA ALA A 15 22.84 -44.48 -0.37
C ALA A 15 23.82 -45.65 -0.45
N THR A 16 23.86 -46.38 -1.57
CA THR A 16 24.83 -47.47 -1.78
C THR A 16 26.25 -46.94 -1.80
N TRP A 17 26.54 -45.93 -2.62
CA TRP A 17 27.90 -45.41 -2.75
C TRP A 17 28.41 -44.69 -1.50
N LEU A 18 27.53 -44.09 -0.70
CA LEU A 18 27.91 -43.58 0.62
C LEU A 18 28.31 -44.69 1.59
N LYS A 19 27.66 -45.86 1.53
CA LYS A 19 28.08 -47.03 2.32
C LYS A 19 29.41 -47.59 1.85
N ASP A 20 29.67 -47.52 0.54
CA ASP A 20 30.94 -47.91 -0.07
C ASP A 20 32.07 -46.88 0.16
N GLY A 21 31.79 -45.79 0.89
CA GLY A 21 32.77 -44.77 1.28
C GLY A 21 33.09 -43.73 0.20
N LEU A 22 32.29 -43.61 -0.86
CA LEU A 22 32.51 -42.62 -1.91
C LEU A 22 32.21 -41.20 -1.42
N GLY A 23 33.07 -40.26 -1.82
CA GLY A 23 32.86 -38.82 -1.59
C GLY A 23 31.77 -38.22 -2.50
N TYR A 24 31.17 -37.11 -2.07
CA TYR A 24 30.05 -36.46 -2.77
C TYR A 24 30.37 -36.02 -4.20
N ALA A 25 31.61 -35.60 -4.49
CA ALA A 25 32.02 -35.19 -5.82
C ALA A 25 32.07 -36.37 -6.81
N GLU A 26 32.44 -37.56 -6.34
CA GLU A 26 32.48 -38.77 -7.15
C GLU A 26 31.07 -39.28 -7.46
N ILE A 27 30.19 -39.30 -6.45
CA ILE A 27 28.77 -39.62 -6.61
C ILE A 27 28.11 -38.68 -7.62
N ALA A 28 28.43 -37.38 -7.54
CA ALA A 28 27.89 -36.37 -8.44
C ALA A 28 28.32 -36.59 -9.90
N ARG A 29 29.59 -36.92 -10.14
CA ARG A 29 30.11 -37.28 -11.47
C ARG A 29 29.38 -38.49 -12.05
N ARG A 30 29.22 -39.56 -11.26
CA ARG A 30 28.56 -40.80 -11.70
C ARG A 30 27.09 -40.61 -12.06
N LEU A 31 26.38 -39.72 -11.39
CA LEU A 31 24.98 -39.40 -11.69
C LEU A 31 24.80 -38.29 -12.74
N GLY A 32 25.89 -37.67 -13.22
CA GLY A 32 25.81 -36.50 -14.09
C GLY A 32 25.10 -35.31 -13.42
N ARG A 33 25.28 -35.13 -12.11
CA ARG A 33 24.64 -34.07 -11.30
C ARG A 33 25.68 -33.12 -10.71
N PRO A 34 25.31 -31.87 -10.37
CA PRO A 34 26.18 -30.98 -9.61
C PRO A 34 26.48 -31.54 -8.20
N THR A 35 27.72 -31.40 -7.73
CA THR A 35 28.13 -31.81 -6.36
C THR A 35 27.28 -31.16 -5.27
N SER A 36 26.86 -29.90 -5.48
CA SER A 36 25.97 -29.19 -4.54
C SER A 36 24.57 -29.81 -4.45
N THR A 37 24.12 -30.58 -5.44
CA THR A 37 22.85 -31.31 -5.40
C THR A 37 22.96 -32.50 -4.45
N ILE A 38 24.05 -33.26 -4.55
CA ILE A 38 24.31 -34.43 -3.70
C ILE A 38 24.54 -34.00 -2.25
N SER A 39 25.40 -33.00 -2.03
CA SER A 39 25.66 -32.45 -0.69
C SER A 39 24.38 -31.95 0.00
N ARG A 40 23.55 -31.16 -0.69
CA ARG A 40 22.28 -30.65 -0.13
C ARG A 40 21.24 -31.74 0.09
N GLU A 41 21.22 -32.78 -0.74
CA GLU A 41 20.33 -33.92 -0.57
C GLU A 41 20.73 -34.74 0.66
N VAL A 42 22.01 -35.07 0.80
CA VAL A 42 22.55 -35.85 1.93
C VAL A 42 22.40 -35.06 3.22
N ALA A 43 22.81 -33.79 3.26
CA ALA A 43 22.68 -32.95 4.45
C ALA A 43 21.22 -32.83 4.95
N ARG A 44 20.24 -32.86 4.04
CA ARG A 44 18.82 -32.69 4.37
C ARG A 44 18.14 -33.99 4.81
N ASN A 45 18.65 -35.15 4.39
CA ASN A 45 17.99 -36.45 4.63
C ASN A 45 18.91 -37.48 5.31
N SER A 46 20.01 -37.03 5.93
CA SER A 46 20.84 -37.84 6.82
C SER A 46 20.37 -37.67 8.26
N GLY A 47 20.21 -38.79 8.95
CA GLY A 47 19.93 -38.84 10.39
C GLY A 47 21.07 -39.49 11.17
N HIS A 48 20.81 -39.84 12.43
CA HIS A 48 21.78 -40.51 13.31
C HIS A 48 22.33 -41.84 12.74
N SER A 49 21.59 -42.48 11.83
CA SER A 49 21.98 -43.73 11.17
C SER A 49 22.47 -43.55 9.72
N GLY A 50 22.88 -42.34 9.32
CA GLY A 50 23.30 -42.01 7.95
C GLY A 50 22.16 -41.64 7.00
N TYR A 51 22.47 -41.60 5.70
CA TYR A 51 21.55 -41.17 4.63
C TYR A 51 20.46 -42.20 4.33
N ARG A 52 19.19 -41.78 4.29
CA ARG A 52 18.02 -42.67 4.10
C ARG A 52 17.27 -42.36 2.81
N ALA A 53 17.58 -43.10 1.74
CA ALA A 53 17.05 -42.88 0.39
C ALA A 53 15.51 -42.95 0.30
N GLU A 54 14.88 -43.93 0.96
CA GLU A 54 13.43 -44.12 0.90
C GLU A 54 12.66 -43.04 1.68
N GLU A 55 13.20 -42.57 2.79
CA GLU A 55 12.64 -41.44 3.53
C GLU A 55 12.77 -40.13 2.75
N ALA A 56 13.92 -39.91 2.11
CA ALA A 56 14.14 -38.77 1.22
C ALA A 56 13.16 -38.76 0.03
N ASN A 57 12.87 -39.93 -0.53
CA ASN A 57 11.89 -40.09 -1.60
C ASN A 57 10.45 -39.86 -1.11
N ARG A 58 10.06 -40.42 0.04
CA ARG A 58 8.74 -40.17 0.66
C ARG A 58 8.55 -38.70 1.01
N ALA A 59 9.53 -38.05 1.65
CA ALA A 59 9.46 -36.64 2.02
C ALA A 59 9.37 -35.73 0.77
N THR A 60 9.99 -36.14 -0.33
CA THR A 60 9.87 -35.45 -1.63
C THR A 60 8.47 -35.66 -2.23
N GLY A 61 7.94 -36.88 -2.18
CA GLY A 61 6.59 -37.23 -2.62
C GLY A 61 5.50 -36.57 -1.80
N GLU A 62 5.63 -36.51 -0.48
CA GLU A 62 4.71 -35.80 0.44
C GLU A 62 4.70 -34.30 0.16
N ARG A 63 5.86 -33.69 -0.11
CA ARG A 63 5.94 -32.28 -0.52
C ARG A 63 5.28 -32.02 -1.87
N ALA A 64 5.52 -32.90 -2.86
CA ALA A 64 4.85 -32.81 -4.16
C ALA A 64 3.34 -33.03 -4.05
N ARG A 65 2.90 -33.98 -3.21
CA ARG A 65 1.50 -34.25 -2.91
C ARG A 65 0.85 -33.11 -2.14
N ARG A 66 1.46 -32.50 -1.12
CA ARG A 66 0.92 -31.30 -0.45
C ARG A 66 0.76 -30.11 -1.41
N ARG A 67 1.67 -29.98 -2.38
CA ARG A 67 1.59 -28.97 -3.44
C ARG A 67 0.47 -29.24 -4.45
N ARG A 68 0.16 -30.52 -4.71
CA ARG A 68 -0.93 -30.97 -5.61
C ARG A 68 -2.28 -31.14 -4.90
N LYS A 69 -2.26 -31.32 -3.59
CA LYS A 69 -3.40 -31.54 -2.68
C LYS A 69 -3.69 -30.31 -1.83
N SER A 70 -3.11 -29.15 -2.17
CA SER A 70 -3.78 -27.89 -1.91
C SER A 70 -4.93 -27.87 -2.91
N PRO A 71 -6.18 -28.11 -2.47
CA PRO A 71 -7.28 -27.77 -3.34
C PRO A 71 -7.12 -26.28 -3.62
N ALA A 72 -7.53 -25.82 -4.80
CA ALA A 72 -8.20 -24.55 -4.86
C ALA A 72 -9.33 -24.65 -3.82
N ARG A 73 -9.01 -24.32 -2.57
CA ARG A 73 -10.03 -24.01 -1.60
C ARG A 73 -10.63 -22.80 -2.24
N ASP A 74 -11.85 -22.99 -2.74
CA ASP A 74 -12.74 -21.90 -3.06
C ASP A 74 -12.43 -20.78 -2.11
N VAL A 75 -12.23 -19.61 -2.68
CA VAL A 75 -12.17 -18.37 -1.95
C VAL A 75 -13.53 -18.30 -1.24
N ALA A 76 -13.62 -18.95 -0.08
CA ALA A 76 -14.15 -18.29 1.08
C ALA A 76 -13.30 -17.02 1.14
N ALA A 77 -13.78 -16.01 0.40
CA ALA A 77 -13.86 -14.68 0.92
C ALA A 77 -14.11 -14.92 2.39
N VAL A 78 -13.13 -14.57 3.21
CA VAL A 78 -13.34 -14.57 4.65
C VAL A 78 -14.56 -13.67 4.77
N SER A 79 -15.73 -14.29 4.87
CA SER A 79 -16.98 -13.60 5.01
C SER A 79 -16.88 -13.19 6.46
N HIS A 80 -16.44 -11.97 6.70
CA HIS A 80 -16.42 -11.40 8.04
C HIS A 80 -17.86 -11.17 8.55
N GLY A 81 -18.84 -11.96 8.11
CA GLY A 81 -20.24 -11.91 8.53
C GLY A 81 -21.06 -10.79 7.90
N TYR A 82 -20.46 -9.92 7.09
CA TYR A 82 -21.12 -8.73 6.55
C TYR A 82 -22.01 -8.96 5.32
N GLY A 83 -22.25 -10.21 4.91
CA GLY A 83 -23.20 -10.55 3.83
C GLY A 83 -22.83 -10.01 2.43
N ARG A 84 -21.57 -9.62 2.19
CA ARG A 84 -21.13 -9.05 0.90
C ARG A 84 -21.04 -10.14 -0.18
N ASN A 85 -21.44 -9.80 -1.40
CA ASN A 85 -21.25 -10.69 -2.56
C ASN A 85 -19.74 -10.85 -2.87
N PRO A 86 -19.17 -12.06 -2.77
CA PRO A 86 -17.74 -12.28 -3.03
C PRO A 86 -17.28 -11.91 -4.44
N GLU A 87 -18.16 -12.02 -5.44
CA GLU A 87 -17.84 -11.65 -6.82
C GLU A 87 -17.75 -10.13 -7.00
N ALA A 88 -18.66 -9.39 -6.36
CA ALA A 88 -18.65 -7.92 -6.38
C ALA A 88 -17.38 -7.37 -5.72
N VAL A 89 -16.93 -7.96 -4.60
CA VAL A 89 -15.67 -7.56 -3.94
C VAL A 89 -14.46 -7.82 -4.84
N ARG A 90 -14.41 -8.96 -5.53
CA ARG A 90 -13.31 -9.27 -6.47
C ARG A 90 -13.29 -8.34 -7.68
N ALA A 91 -14.47 -7.97 -8.19
CA ALA A 91 -14.60 -7.01 -9.28
C ALA A 91 -14.08 -5.63 -8.84
N PHE A 92 -14.53 -5.16 -7.67
CA PHE A 92 -14.07 -3.90 -7.10
C PHE A 92 -12.56 -3.89 -6.80
N GLU A 93 -12.01 -4.96 -6.23
CA GLU A 93 -10.56 -5.08 -6.00
C GLU A 93 -9.76 -4.91 -7.30
N THR A 94 -10.27 -5.47 -8.41
CA THR A 94 -9.65 -5.35 -9.74
C THR A 94 -9.75 -3.92 -10.27
N GLU A 95 -10.94 -3.32 -10.23
CA GLU A 95 -11.17 -1.94 -10.67
C GLU A 95 -10.31 -0.95 -9.87
N PHE A 96 -10.22 -1.14 -8.55
CA PHE A 96 -9.42 -0.30 -7.68
C PHE A 96 -7.92 -0.42 -7.99
N ALA A 97 -7.44 -1.65 -8.24
CA ALA A 97 -6.07 -1.86 -8.71
C ALA A 97 -5.80 -1.20 -10.08
N ASP A 98 -6.76 -1.23 -11.00
CA ASP A 98 -6.58 -0.62 -12.32
C ASP A 98 -6.53 0.92 -12.25
N ILE A 99 -7.33 1.55 -11.37
CA ILE A 99 -7.21 3.01 -11.11
C ILE A 99 -5.83 3.35 -10.56
N MET A 100 -5.32 2.59 -9.60
CA MET A 100 -3.97 2.80 -9.06
C MET A 100 -2.87 2.66 -10.12
N VAL A 101 -3.03 1.74 -11.07
CA VAL A 101 -2.11 1.61 -12.21
C VAL A 101 -2.19 2.83 -13.11
N ALA A 102 -3.40 3.30 -13.40
CA ALA A 102 -3.61 4.50 -14.21
C ALA A 102 -2.99 5.76 -13.57
N THR A 103 -2.92 5.83 -12.24
CA THR A 103 -2.28 6.94 -11.51
C THR A 103 -0.77 6.76 -11.31
N GLY A 104 -0.18 5.66 -11.78
CA GLY A 104 1.27 5.48 -11.87
C GLY A 104 1.87 4.39 -10.97
N LEU A 105 1.07 3.64 -10.20
CA LEU A 105 1.60 2.51 -9.43
C LEU A 105 1.96 1.34 -10.35
N PRO A 106 3.07 0.62 -10.09
CA PRO A 106 3.34 -0.64 -10.76
C PRO A 106 2.21 -1.65 -10.54
N ARG A 107 1.84 -2.42 -11.58
CA ARG A 107 0.68 -3.33 -11.55
C ARG A 107 0.65 -4.28 -10.36
N MET A 108 1.80 -4.86 -9.98
CA MET A 108 1.83 -5.76 -8.81
C MET A 108 1.72 -5.03 -7.47
N THR A 109 2.27 -3.82 -7.37
CA THR A 109 2.14 -2.93 -6.21
C THR A 109 0.67 -2.57 -6.00
N ALA A 110 -0.02 -2.11 -7.04
CA ALA A 110 -1.44 -1.79 -7.00
C ALA A 110 -2.30 -2.98 -6.57
N ARG A 111 -2.02 -4.17 -7.10
CA ARG A 111 -2.73 -5.41 -6.71
C ARG A 111 -2.52 -5.78 -5.24
N VAL A 112 -1.31 -5.62 -4.72
CA VAL A 112 -1.03 -5.86 -3.28
C VAL A 112 -1.79 -4.87 -2.40
N LEU A 113 -1.74 -3.57 -2.75
CA LEU A 113 -2.44 -2.52 -2.02
C LEU A 113 -3.96 -2.73 -2.04
N ALA A 114 -4.54 -3.05 -3.21
CA ALA A 114 -5.96 -3.35 -3.36
C ALA A 114 -6.38 -4.56 -2.51
N CYS A 115 -5.64 -5.67 -2.60
CA CYS A 115 -5.91 -6.89 -1.84
C CYS A 115 -5.86 -6.67 -0.32
N LEU A 116 -4.95 -5.83 0.17
CA LEU A 116 -4.90 -5.44 1.59
C LEU A 116 -6.07 -4.53 1.97
N SER A 117 -6.39 -3.55 1.13
CA SER A 117 -7.42 -2.53 1.41
C SER A 117 -8.83 -3.11 1.50
N VAL A 118 -9.13 -4.15 0.72
CA VAL A 118 -10.45 -4.82 0.76
C VAL A 118 -10.54 -5.93 1.82
N SER A 119 -9.45 -6.18 2.55
CA SER A 119 -9.44 -7.14 3.66
C SER A 119 -9.97 -6.45 4.92
N ASP A 120 -10.96 -7.04 5.61
CA ASP A 120 -11.62 -6.37 6.74
C ASP A 120 -10.67 -6.04 7.89
N ASP A 121 -9.69 -6.90 8.17
CA ASP A 121 -8.71 -6.63 9.24
C ASP A 121 -7.56 -5.71 8.77
N GLY A 122 -7.44 -5.41 7.47
CA GLY A 122 -6.30 -4.64 6.91
C GLY A 122 -4.92 -5.31 7.06
N VAL A 123 -4.86 -6.53 7.60
CA VAL A 123 -3.63 -7.27 7.89
C VAL A 123 -3.57 -8.57 7.10
N LEU A 124 -2.54 -8.76 6.27
CA LEU A 124 -2.30 -10.03 5.57
C LEU A 124 -0.85 -10.50 5.68
N PRO A 125 -0.60 -11.78 6.00
CA PRO A 125 0.74 -12.34 5.94
C PRO A 125 1.21 -12.53 4.49
N ALA A 126 2.52 -12.49 4.26
CA ALA A 126 3.11 -12.62 2.92
C ALA A 126 2.63 -13.86 2.14
N ALA A 127 2.47 -14.99 2.83
CA ALA A 127 1.99 -16.23 2.23
C ALA A 127 0.51 -16.15 1.78
N GLU A 128 -0.31 -15.36 2.47
CA GLU A 128 -1.71 -15.15 2.08
C GLU A 128 -1.81 -14.20 0.89
N LEU A 129 -1.03 -13.12 0.86
CA LEU A 129 -0.94 -12.26 -0.33
C LEU A 129 -0.51 -13.01 -1.58
N ALA A 130 0.54 -13.83 -1.48
CA ALA A 130 1.02 -14.66 -2.59
C ALA A 130 -0.07 -15.63 -3.10
N ARG A 131 -0.85 -16.20 -2.17
CA ARG A 131 -1.95 -17.11 -2.48
C ARG A 131 -3.13 -16.39 -3.13
N ARG A 132 -3.63 -15.29 -2.54
CA ARG A 132 -4.76 -14.52 -3.08
C ARG A 132 -4.47 -13.97 -4.47
N LEU A 133 -3.28 -13.42 -4.66
CA LEU A 133 -2.87 -12.81 -5.92
C LEU A 133 -2.35 -13.81 -6.96
N GLN A 134 -2.19 -15.08 -6.59
CA GLN A 134 -1.65 -16.16 -7.44
C GLN A 134 -0.26 -15.82 -8.01
N VAL A 135 0.63 -15.30 -7.15
CA VAL A 135 1.99 -14.88 -7.53
C VAL A 135 3.06 -15.49 -6.64
N SER A 136 4.32 -15.34 -7.04
CA SER A 136 5.45 -15.83 -6.26
C SER A 136 5.69 -14.96 -5.00
N PRO A 137 6.26 -15.52 -3.92
CA PRO A 137 6.66 -14.73 -2.75
C PRO A 137 7.62 -13.58 -3.08
N ALA A 138 8.52 -13.79 -4.06
CA ALA A 138 9.44 -12.74 -4.50
C ALA A 138 8.73 -11.55 -5.14
N SER A 139 7.65 -11.80 -5.89
CA SER A 139 6.80 -10.75 -6.46
C SER A 139 6.12 -9.91 -5.37
N ILE A 140 5.70 -10.56 -4.27
CA ILE A 140 5.16 -9.87 -3.09
C ILE A 140 6.25 -9.02 -2.43
N SER A 141 7.44 -9.56 -2.21
CA SER A 141 8.53 -8.83 -1.54
C SER A 141 8.90 -7.53 -2.26
N ASN A 142 8.97 -7.54 -3.59
CA ASN A 142 9.28 -6.32 -4.35
C ASN A 142 8.15 -5.27 -4.28
N ALA A 143 6.89 -5.72 -4.41
CA ALA A 143 5.73 -4.84 -4.30
C ALA A 143 5.63 -4.21 -2.91
N VAL A 144 5.83 -5.01 -1.87
CA VAL A 144 5.85 -4.56 -0.48
C VAL A 144 6.98 -3.56 -0.23
N ALA A 145 8.20 -3.84 -0.69
CA ALA A 145 9.32 -2.91 -0.50
C ALA A 145 9.04 -1.53 -1.10
N TYR A 146 8.40 -1.49 -2.27
CA TYR A 146 7.92 -0.24 -2.86
C TYR A 146 6.86 0.45 -1.98
N LEU A 147 5.83 -0.28 -1.55
CA LEU A 147 4.74 0.29 -0.72
C LEU A 147 5.25 0.81 0.63
N GLU A 148 6.22 0.12 1.24
CA GLU A 148 6.90 0.59 2.46
C GLU A 148 7.69 1.87 2.22
N THR A 149 8.39 1.97 1.07
CA THR A 149 9.13 3.19 0.70
C THR A 149 8.19 4.37 0.48
N GLN A 150 6.96 4.12 0.02
CA GLN A 150 5.92 5.14 -0.13
C GLN A 150 5.04 5.30 1.13
N ALA A 151 5.43 4.68 2.24
CA ALA A 151 4.72 4.69 3.53
C ALA A 151 3.26 4.19 3.50
N MET A 152 2.83 3.53 2.42
CA MET A 152 1.45 3.07 2.18
C MET A 152 1.09 1.80 2.95
N LEU A 153 2.06 1.12 3.57
CA LEU A 153 1.83 0.01 4.48
C LEU A 153 2.97 -0.10 5.49
N ARG A 154 2.76 -0.89 6.55
CA ARG A 154 3.81 -1.30 7.48
C ARG A 154 4.01 -2.81 7.47
N ARG A 155 5.25 -3.22 7.74
CA ARG A 155 5.60 -4.61 8.02
C ARG A 155 5.72 -4.83 9.51
N VAL A 156 4.92 -5.77 10.02
CA VAL A 156 4.95 -6.21 11.41
C VAL A 156 5.49 -7.63 11.46
N ARG A 157 6.34 -7.92 12.44
CA ARG A 157 6.82 -9.28 12.72
C ARG A 157 6.01 -9.89 13.84
N ASP A 158 5.40 -11.02 13.53
CA ASP A 158 4.82 -11.94 14.50
C ASP A 158 5.70 -13.20 14.55
N GLY A 159 6.66 -13.19 15.47
CA GLY A 159 7.71 -14.20 15.57
C GLY A 159 8.56 -14.31 14.30
N ARG A 160 8.43 -15.43 13.57
CA ARG A 160 9.15 -15.67 12.29
C ARG A 160 8.35 -15.25 11.05
N ARG A 161 7.11 -14.79 11.20
CA ARG A 161 6.21 -14.47 10.08
C ARG A 161 6.10 -12.96 9.92
N GLU A 162 6.14 -12.50 8.68
CA GLU A 162 5.90 -11.10 8.33
C GLU A 162 4.44 -10.91 7.95
N GLN A 163 3.83 -9.89 8.53
CA GLN A 163 2.49 -9.41 8.24
C GLN A 163 2.58 -8.00 7.68
N TYR A 164 1.73 -7.68 6.71
CA TYR A 164 1.63 -6.35 6.12
C TYR A 164 0.30 -5.72 6.52
N VAL A 165 0.37 -4.46 6.93
CA VAL A 165 -0.72 -3.75 7.59
C VAL A 165 -1.00 -2.44 6.87
N ILE A 166 -2.26 -2.22 6.50
CA ILE A 166 -2.82 -0.89 6.24
C ILE A 166 -3.62 -0.52 7.49
N ASP A 167 -3.21 0.55 8.17
CA ASP A 167 -3.86 1.04 9.37
C ASP A 167 -4.42 2.45 9.16
N GLU A 168 -5.15 2.94 10.15
CA GLU A 168 -5.77 4.27 10.14
C GLU A 168 -4.76 5.42 10.04
N GLU A 169 -3.51 5.18 10.42
CA GLU A 169 -2.40 6.15 10.34
C GLU A 169 -1.74 6.20 8.95
N MET A 170 -2.10 5.29 8.04
CA MET A 170 -1.51 5.24 6.70
C MET A 170 -1.63 6.56 5.92
N PRO A 171 -2.79 7.24 5.86
CA PRO A 171 -2.91 8.51 5.15
C PRO A 171 -1.94 9.58 5.66
N GLN A 172 -1.77 9.69 6.98
CA GLN A 172 -0.84 10.65 7.59
C GLN A 172 0.61 10.32 7.22
N ARG A 173 1.00 9.04 7.30
CA ARG A 173 2.38 8.65 6.93
C ARG A 173 2.66 8.89 5.44
N VAL A 174 1.69 8.62 4.55
CA VAL A 174 1.83 8.90 3.11
C VAL A 174 1.94 10.41 2.88
N TRP A 175 1.19 11.22 3.64
CA TRP A 175 1.29 12.67 3.59
C TRP A 175 2.68 13.16 4.00
N ASP A 176 3.19 12.71 5.14
CA ASP A 176 4.52 13.06 5.65
C ASP A 176 5.63 12.68 4.67
N GLU A 177 5.55 11.48 4.09
CA GLU A 177 6.52 11.04 3.07
C GLU A 177 6.40 11.87 1.78
N SER A 178 5.19 12.28 1.39
CA SER A 178 4.97 13.16 0.24
C SER A 178 5.56 14.56 0.48
N VAL A 179 5.38 15.12 1.68
CA VAL A 179 6.01 16.39 2.10
C VAL A 179 7.53 16.27 1.98
N ARG A 180 8.10 15.21 2.56
CA ARG A 180 9.55 14.96 2.52
C ARG A 180 10.06 14.84 1.08
N ALA A 181 9.41 14.04 0.25
CA ALA A 181 9.79 13.86 -1.15
C ALA A 181 9.72 15.18 -1.92
N ASN A 182 8.69 15.99 -1.68
CA ASN A 182 8.54 17.29 -2.30
C ASN A 182 9.65 18.28 -1.87
N GLN A 183 10.10 18.24 -0.61
CA GLN A 183 11.26 19.02 -0.15
C GLN A 183 12.56 18.63 -0.87
N GLU A 184 12.76 17.33 -1.13
CA GLU A 184 13.92 16.87 -1.91
C GLU A 184 13.85 17.36 -3.37
N TRP A 185 12.66 17.39 -3.98
CA TRP A 185 12.45 18.01 -5.29
C TRP A 185 12.85 19.50 -5.31
N VAL A 186 12.48 20.27 -4.28
CA VAL A 186 12.92 21.67 -4.15
C VAL A 186 14.44 21.76 -4.09
N LYS A 187 15.09 20.97 -3.24
CA LYS A 187 16.55 20.99 -3.06
C LYS A 187 17.29 20.65 -4.35
N ILE A 188 16.90 19.56 -5.03
CA ILE A 188 17.60 19.11 -6.25
C ILE A 188 17.38 20.07 -7.42
N ALA A 189 16.18 20.65 -7.54
CA ALA A 189 15.87 21.63 -8.58
C ALA A 189 16.66 22.93 -8.37
N ARG A 190 16.77 23.44 -7.13
CA ARG A 190 17.64 24.60 -6.82
C ARG A 190 19.09 24.35 -7.19
N ARG A 191 19.64 23.22 -6.75
CA ARG A 191 21.00 22.82 -7.11
C ARG A 191 21.18 22.70 -8.63
N GLY A 192 20.17 22.19 -9.34
CA GLY A 192 20.14 22.14 -10.80
C GLY A 192 20.22 23.52 -11.44
N ALA A 193 19.46 24.49 -10.92
CA ALA A 193 19.51 25.88 -11.39
C ALA A 193 20.89 26.52 -11.18
N ASP A 194 21.54 26.25 -10.04
CA ASP A 194 22.88 26.74 -9.74
C ASP A 194 23.94 26.15 -10.69
N VAL A 195 23.91 24.82 -10.88
CA VAL A 195 24.86 24.10 -11.75
C VAL A 195 24.72 24.49 -13.22
N LEU A 196 23.48 24.68 -13.69
CA LEU A 196 23.18 25.01 -15.08
C LEU A 196 23.24 26.52 -15.35
N GLY A 197 23.38 27.34 -14.31
CA GLY A 197 23.31 28.80 -14.36
C GLY A 197 21.89 29.31 -14.62
N ILE A 198 21.34 30.06 -13.66
CA ILE A 198 19.94 30.55 -13.70
C ILE A 198 19.60 31.40 -14.95
N ALA A 199 20.60 32.05 -15.56
CA ALA A 199 20.44 32.83 -16.78
C ALA A 199 20.30 31.97 -18.06
N THR A 200 20.58 30.66 -17.98
CA THR A 200 20.39 29.76 -19.12
C THR A 200 18.95 29.25 -19.18
N PRO A 201 18.43 28.88 -20.37
CA PRO A 201 17.09 28.30 -20.47
C PRO A 201 16.91 27.02 -19.63
N ALA A 202 17.98 26.24 -19.43
CA ALA A 202 17.92 25.03 -18.63
C ALA A 202 17.91 25.34 -17.12
N GLY A 203 18.72 26.30 -16.67
CA GLY A 203 18.70 26.78 -15.29
C GLY A 203 17.37 27.43 -14.91
N ALA A 204 16.80 28.25 -15.81
CA ALA A 204 15.48 28.85 -15.60
C ALA A 204 14.36 27.81 -15.40
N ARG A 205 14.34 26.72 -16.18
CA ARG A 205 13.38 25.62 -15.98
C ARG A 205 13.55 24.93 -14.62
N MET A 206 14.77 24.77 -14.15
CA MET A 206 15.03 24.18 -12.82
C MET A 206 14.62 25.12 -11.69
N ASP A 207 14.83 26.43 -11.85
CA ASP A 207 14.36 27.43 -10.90
C ASP A 207 12.83 27.48 -10.82
N ASP A 208 12.14 27.42 -11.97
CA ASP A 208 10.68 27.33 -12.04
C ASP A 208 10.15 26.05 -11.36
N LEU A 209 10.79 24.91 -11.61
CA LEU A 209 10.44 23.65 -10.95
C LEU A 209 10.61 23.73 -9.43
N SER A 210 11.72 24.32 -8.95
CA SER A 210 11.96 24.58 -7.53
C SER A 210 10.86 25.46 -6.92
N ARG A 211 10.50 26.56 -7.58
CA ARG A 211 9.45 27.49 -7.11
C ARG A 211 8.08 26.84 -7.08
N PHE A 212 7.76 26.01 -8.07
CA PHE A 212 6.51 25.24 -8.11
C PHE A 212 6.40 24.27 -6.93
N HIS A 213 7.42 23.42 -6.73
CA HIS A 213 7.44 22.47 -5.60
C HIS A 213 7.49 23.18 -4.24
N ALA A 214 8.15 24.33 -4.12
CA ALA A 214 8.15 25.12 -2.89
C ALA A 214 6.74 25.61 -2.53
N ARG A 215 5.96 26.08 -3.53
CA ARG A 215 4.56 26.47 -3.31
C ARG A 215 3.68 25.27 -2.91
N ILE A 216 3.89 24.11 -3.53
CA ILE A 216 3.21 22.87 -3.12
C ILE A 216 3.57 22.56 -1.66
N ASN A 217 4.84 22.69 -1.29
CA ASN A 217 5.32 22.41 0.05
C ASN A 217 4.64 23.31 1.09
N ASP A 218 4.47 24.61 0.79
CA ASP A 218 3.79 25.56 1.67
C ASP A 218 2.33 25.18 1.90
N VAL A 219 1.64 24.68 0.86
CA VAL A 219 0.26 24.16 0.98
C VAL A 219 0.24 22.85 1.77
N MET A 220 1.19 21.94 1.53
CA MET A 220 1.24 20.65 2.20
C MET A 220 1.63 20.75 3.69
N LEU A 221 2.45 21.75 4.03
CA LEU A 221 2.89 22.07 5.40
C LEU A 221 1.94 23.01 6.14
N ASP A 222 0.83 23.44 5.53
CA ASP A 222 -0.23 24.10 6.29
C ASP A 222 -0.92 23.02 7.15
N ASP A 223 -0.32 22.74 8.31
CA ASP A 223 -0.75 21.76 9.33
C ASP A 223 -2.25 21.87 9.64
N ARG A 224 -2.84 23.06 9.44
CA ARG A 224 -4.26 23.31 9.65
C ARG A 224 -5.14 22.49 8.71
N VAL A 225 -4.70 22.29 7.47
CA VAL A 225 -5.42 21.47 6.47
C VAL A 225 -5.33 19.99 6.84
N ALA A 226 -4.16 19.49 7.24
CA ALA A 226 -3.98 18.08 7.60
C ALA A 226 -4.69 17.71 8.93
N LEU A 227 -4.62 18.57 9.96
CA LEU A 227 -5.24 18.32 11.28
C LEU A 227 -6.75 18.58 11.31
N TYR A 228 -7.24 19.59 10.59
CA TYR A 228 -8.62 20.07 10.72
C TYR A 228 -9.46 19.95 9.44
N ALA A 229 -8.99 19.36 8.33
CA ALA A 229 -9.85 19.15 7.16
C ALA A 229 -11.08 18.28 7.46
N ALA A 230 -10.90 17.17 8.20
CA ALA A 230 -12.02 16.33 8.62
C ALA A 230 -12.97 17.07 9.59
N ASP A 231 -12.41 17.89 10.47
CA ASP A 231 -13.18 18.72 11.39
C ASP A 231 -13.94 19.83 10.66
N ALA A 232 -13.34 20.43 9.63
CA ALA A 232 -13.94 21.45 8.77
C ALA A 232 -15.14 20.87 8.02
N LEU A 233 -15.02 19.66 7.47
CA LEU A 233 -16.12 18.95 6.82
C LEU A 233 -17.27 18.64 7.80
N THR A 234 -16.94 18.24 9.03
CA THR A 234 -17.94 17.95 10.07
C THR A 234 -18.64 19.22 10.55
N ALA A 235 -17.91 20.32 10.75
CA ALA A 235 -18.48 21.62 11.08
C ALA A 235 -19.36 22.17 9.94
N LEU A 236 -18.94 21.99 8.69
CA LEU A 236 -19.74 22.30 7.50
C LEU A 236 -21.04 21.48 7.45
N ALA A 237 -20.98 20.18 7.73
CA ALA A 237 -22.16 19.32 7.79
C ALA A 237 -23.16 19.80 8.85
N ALA A 238 -22.67 20.23 10.03
CA ALA A 238 -23.52 20.80 11.07
C ALA A 238 -24.18 22.12 10.65
N LEU A 239 -23.42 23.02 10.00
CA LEU A 239 -23.95 24.28 9.46
C LEU A 239 -25.01 24.04 8.37
N LEU A 240 -24.76 23.08 7.47
CA LEU A 240 -25.73 22.70 6.43
C LEU A 240 -26.99 22.08 7.01
N HIS A 241 -26.85 21.16 7.97
CA HIS A 241 -27.98 20.54 8.65
C HIS A 241 -28.83 21.56 9.40
N ALA A 242 -28.20 22.53 10.07
CA ALA A 242 -28.91 23.57 10.79
C ALA A 242 -29.67 24.53 9.86
N GLY A 243 -29.19 24.75 8.64
CA GLY A 243 -29.83 25.61 7.64
C GLY A 243 -29.89 27.11 7.99
N ARG A 244 -29.33 27.50 9.14
CA ARG A 244 -29.34 28.84 9.75
C ARG A 244 -27.95 29.23 10.23
N THR A 245 -27.79 30.47 10.69
CA THR A 245 -26.54 30.91 11.31
C THR A 245 -26.36 30.26 12.68
N LEU A 246 -25.12 29.91 13.02
CA LEU A 246 -24.72 29.38 14.32
C LEU A 246 -23.48 30.12 14.84
N SER A 247 -23.47 30.42 16.13
CA SER A 247 -22.27 30.92 16.81
C SER A 247 -21.26 29.80 17.05
N THR A 248 -19.99 30.16 17.29
CA THR A 248 -18.95 29.20 17.69
C THR A 248 -19.36 28.38 18.91
N ALA A 249 -19.94 29.02 19.93
CA ALA A 249 -20.41 28.36 21.15
C ALA A 249 -21.52 27.34 20.86
N ALA A 250 -22.46 27.67 19.96
CA ALA A 250 -23.51 26.74 19.56
C ALA A 250 -22.97 25.53 18.80
N LEU A 251 -21.99 25.73 17.92
CA LEU A 251 -21.29 24.65 17.22
C LEU A 251 -20.46 23.79 18.18
N SER A 252 -19.75 24.41 19.11
CA SER A 252 -18.97 23.73 20.16
C SER A 252 -19.87 22.82 21.00
N ALA A 253 -21.02 23.34 21.46
CA ALA A 253 -22.00 22.57 22.21
C ALA A 253 -22.61 21.42 21.38
N ALA A 254 -22.95 21.67 20.11
CA ALA A 254 -23.57 20.68 19.24
C ALA A 254 -22.61 19.55 18.82
N LEU A 255 -21.33 19.86 18.62
CA LEU A 255 -20.30 18.92 18.18
C LEU A 255 -19.56 18.25 19.35
N GLY A 256 -19.72 18.76 20.58
CA GLY A 256 -18.96 18.31 21.74
C GLY A 256 -17.47 18.65 21.66
N TRP A 257 -17.11 19.74 20.98
CA TRP A 257 -15.73 20.16 20.73
C TRP A 257 -15.37 21.39 21.55
N GLY A 258 -14.09 21.61 21.85
CA GLY A 258 -13.62 22.89 22.37
C GLY A 258 -13.79 24.01 21.34
N GLU A 259 -14.07 25.25 21.79
CA GLU A 259 -14.30 26.39 20.88
C GLU A 259 -13.09 26.69 19.98
N GLU A 260 -11.87 26.49 20.47
CA GLU A 260 -10.64 26.67 19.68
C GLU A 260 -10.56 25.71 18.48
N ARG A 261 -10.95 24.44 18.69
CA ARG A 261 -11.03 23.42 17.63
C ARG A 261 -12.09 23.79 16.59
N VAL A 262 -13.25 24.27 17.03
CA VAL A 262 -14.31 24.75 16.13
C VAL A 262 -13.82 25.94 15.30
N LEU A 263 -13.14 26.91 15.92
CA LEU A 263 -12.59 28.08 15.22
C LEU A 263 -11.47 27.70 14.25
N ALA A 264 -10.64 26.70 14.57
CA ALA A 264 -9.63 26.19 13.66
C ALA A 264 -10.27 25.53 12.43
N ALA A 265 -11.26 24.67 12.64
CA ALA A 265 -12.01 24.00 11.57
C ALA A 265 -12.75 24.99 10.65
N LEU A 266 -13.43 25.99 11.22
CA LEU A 266 -14.13 27.02 10.45
C LEU A 266 -13.16 27.88 9.63
N ARG A 267 -12.00 28.24 10.19
CA ARG A 267 -10.96 28.98 9.45
C ARG A 267 -10.44 28.20 8.25
N VAL A 268 -10.23 26.89 8.40
CA VAL A 268 -9.85 26.03 7.26
C VAL A 268 -10.93 26.05 6.18
N ALA A 269 -12.21 25.94 6.54
CA ALA A 269 -13.31 26.01 5.58
C ALA A 269 -13.47 27.39 4.88
N GLU A 270 -13.13 28.48 5.57
CA GLU A 270 -13.13 29.84 5.01
C GLU A 270 -11.94 30.11 4.10
N GLU A 271 -10.73 29.73 4.53
CA GLU A 271 -9.47 30.02 3.82
C GLU A 271 -9.20 29.04 2.68
N GLN A 272 -9.82 27.85 2.69
CA GLN A 272 -9.61 26.80 1.71
C GLN A 272 -10.92 26.34 1.03
N PRO A 273 -11.45 27.12 0.06
CA PRO A 273 -12.74 26.86 -0.58
C PRO A 273 -12.86 25.50 -1.29
N HIS A 274 -11.72 24.90 -1.66
CA HIS A 274 -11.67 23.59 -2.30
C HIS A 274 -12.02 22.43 -1.34
N ILE A 275 -11.83 22.62 -0.01
CA ILE A 275 -12.22 21.66 1.03
C ILE A 275 -13.72 21.72 1.28
N ALA A 276 -14.31 22.91 1.21
CA ALA A 276 -15.72 23.14 1.55
C ALA A 276 -16.72 22.74 0.46
N GLY A 277 -16.25 22.47 -0.77
CA GLY A 277 -17.11 22.24 -1.94
C GLY A 277 -18.26 21.25 -1.69
N PRO A 278 -19.48 21.47 -2.24
CA PRO A 278 -19.94 22.56 -3.12
C PRO A 278 -20.41 23.83 -2.37
N VAL A 279 -20.03 24.01 -1.11
CA VAL A 279 -20.47 25.11 -0.26
C VAL A 279 -19.28 25.94 0.22
N ARG A 280 -19.55 27.14 0.74
CA ARG A 280 -18.58 27.99 1.42
C ARG A 280 -19.12 28.44 2.77
N VAL A 281 -18.24 28.69 3.72
CA VAL A 281 -18.62 29.29 5.01
C VAL A 281 -18.64 30.80 4.87
N VAL A 282 -19.70 31.43 5.36
CA VAL A 282 -19.78 32.89 5.53
C VAL A 282 -19.90 33.23 7.00
N ARG A 283 -19.17 34.27 7.39
CA ARG A 283 -19.21 34.83 8.73
C ARG A 283 -19.84 36.23 8.71
N ALA A 284 -20.83 36.45 9.57
CA ALA A 284 -21.44 37.75 9.80
C ALA A 284 -21.72 37.93 11.30
N GLY A 285 -21.22 39.01 11.90
CA GLY A 285 -21.48 39.30 13.33
C GLY A 285 -20.97 38.25 14.33
N GLY A 286 -20.02 37.39 13.95
CA GLY A 286 -19.55 36.29 14.80
C GLY A 286 -20.35 34.99 14.67
N GLU A 287 -21.33 34.95 13.79
CA GLU A 287 -22.06 33.74 13.43
C GLU A 287 -21.64 33.22 12.05
N TYR A 288 -21.76 31.91 11.87
CA TYR A 288 -21.33 31.19 10.67
C TYR A 288 -22.53 30.51 10.00
N ARG A 289 -22.54 30.47 8.67
CA ARG A 289 -23.50 29.71 7.86
C ARG A 289 -22.80 29.11 6.65
N ALA A 290 -23.23 27.92 6.21
CA ALA A 290 -22.83 27.36 4.93
C ALA A 290 -23.78 27.85 3.82
N VAL A 291 -23.21 28.35 2.71
CA VAL A 291 -23.96 28.80 1.53
C VAL A 291 -23.41 28.14 0.27
N ALA A 292 -24.22 28.04 -0.78
CA ALA A 292 -23.75 27.49 -2.06
C ALA A 292 -22.60 28.34 -2.63
N ALA A 293 -21.55 27.67 -3.13
CA ALA A 293 -20.45 28.31 -3.85
C ALA A 293 -20.87 28.58 -5.31
N VAL A 294 -21.71 29.60 -5.51
CA VAL A 294 -22.30 29.96 -6.81
C VAL A 294 -21.27 30.32 -7.87
N GLU A 295 -20.06 30.72 -7.47
CA GLU A 295 -18.90 30.93 -8.33
C GLU A 295 -18.43 29.67 -9.09
N ARG A 296 -18.91 28.48 -8.70
CA ARG A 296 -18.69 27.22 -9.43
C ARG A 296 -19.70 26.99 -10.56
N LEU A 297 -20.76 27.79 -10.63
CA LEU A 297 -21.79 27.72 -11.65
C LEU A 297 -21.56 28.85 -12.67
N THR A 298 -21.65 28.51 -13.95
CA THR A 298 -21.66 29.52 -15.02
C THR A 298 -22.90 30.40 -14.92
N GLY A 299 -22.85 31.62 -15.46
CA GLY A 299 -24.00 32.52 -15.48
C GLY A 299 -25.26 31.89 -16.11
N ALA A 300 -25.09 31.04 -17.14
CA ALA A 300 -26.19 30.30 -17.76
C ALA A 300 -26.79 29.23 -16.83
N GLN A 301 -25.95 28.53 -16.04
CA GLN A 301 -26.41 27.54 -15.06
C GLN A 301 -27.14 28.20 -13.89
N LEU A 302 -26.64 29.33 -13.38
CA LEU A 302 -27.31 30.11 -12.34
C LEU A 302 -28.69 30.60 -12.81
N ALA A 303 -28.78 31.12 -14.04
CA ALA A 303 -30.05 31.58 -14.61
C ALA A 303 -31.07 30.45 -14.78
N ALA A 304 -30.61 29.23 -15.10
CA ALA A 304 -31.48 28.06 -15.26
C ALA A 304 -32.00 27.48 -13.93
N LEU A 305 -31.32 27.77 -12.81
CA LEU A 305 -31.65 27.25 -11.48
C LEU A 305 -32.59 28.16 -10.67
N GLY A 306 -32.88 29.36 -11.15
CA GLY A 306 -33.75 30.33 -10.49
C GLY A 306 -33.05 31.11 -9.38
N SER A 307 -33.46 32.37 -9.20
CA SER A 307 -33.04 33.23 -8.08
C SER A 307 -33.89 32.96 -6.84
#